data_AF-A0A7X8AI43-F1
#
_entry.id   AF-A0A7X8AI43-F1
#
_cell.length_a   1.000
_cell.length_b   1.000
_cell.length_c   1.000
_cell.angle_alpha   90.00
_cell.angle_beta   90.00
_cell.angle_gamma   90.00
#
_symmetry.space_group_name_H-M   'P 1'
#
loop_
_entity.id
_entity.type
_entity.pdbx_description
1 polymer ?
#
loop_
_entity_poly.entity_id
_entity_poly.type
_entity_poly.pdbx_seq_one_letter_code
_entity_poly.pdbx_strand_id
1 'polypeptide(L)'
;MNKGSGNIINETNYKFYNPCETASILEKVIEKKGKYQECKGKKGGEKERIDWFYKSSQQTIINPALIFGRLIPSATGGDRNENKQKYLDMVIEENKKYKASGFYDLVLKRQRKWLEELKNSGWIVEDDLRKKTSWRLVVGLGSSHPQETSMTLHHVYGIPYIPGSAIKGMTRHWFILREFEKQNLSIEQIKCFEKILNEADFGNKEDEKTDKSTLKKFEEKFRVNNLKPHERLFEFVQKHPELINLYQGVFGTQRQKGGVIFFDSYPNGEINLKVDIMNPHYPEYYSGTQVPADWQQPNPIKFLTVENTTFCFSLASCDQFLLNSAKTLLEEALRNLGVGAKTSLGYGILDDMF
;
A
#
# COMPACT_ATOMS: atom_id res chain seq x y z
N MET A 1 -47.92 7.98 -45.31
CA MET A 1 -47.04 8.58 -44.27
C MET A 1 -45.63 8.09 -44.52
N ASN A 2 -44.75 9.01 -44.89
CA ASN A 2 -43.35 8.76 -45.28
C ASN A 2 -42.54 8.12 -44.15
N LYS A 3 -41.97 6.94 -44.40
CA LYS A 3 -40.75 6.50 -43.71
C LYS A 3 -39.55 6.93 -44.56
N GLY A 4 -39.06 8.15 -44.34
CA GLY A 4 -37.66 8.49 -44.67
C GLY A 4 -36.75 7.99 -43.54
N SER A 5 -35.45 7.76 -43.69
CA SER A 5 -34.54 7.67 -44.83
C SER A 5 -33.16 7.39 -44.21
N GLY A 6 -32.39 6.45 -44.77
CA GLY A 6 -30.93 6.51 -44.88
C GLY A 6 -30.05 6.59 -43.62
N ASN A 7 -29.49 5.42 -43.28
CA ASN A 7 -28.09 5.14 -42.87
C ASN A 7 -27.39 5.96 -41.77
N ILE A 8 -27.09 5.27 -40.66
CA ILE A 8 -25.94 5.57 -39.81
C ILE A 8 -24.70 5.03 -40.54
N ILE A 9 -23.83 5.91 -41.02
CA ILE A 9 -22.52 5.55 -41.59
C ILE A 9 -21.46 6.09 -40.64
N ASN A 10 -20.61 5.20 -40.12
CA ASN A 10 -19.41 5.63 -39.40
C ASN A 10 -18.39 6.15 -40.43
N GLU A 11 -17.96 7.40 -40.28
CA GLU A 11 -16.87 7.95 -41.07
C GLU A 11 -15.51 7.43 -40.56
N THR A 12 -14.68 6.94 -41.47
CA THR A 12 -13.34 6.40 -41.19
C THR A 12 -12.21 7.35 -41.61
N ASN A 13 -12.47 8.65 -41.66
CA ASN A 13 -11.49 9.65 -42.10
C ASN A 13 -10.54 10.06 -40.96
N TYR A 14 -10.05 9.11 -40.16
CA TYR A 14 -9.15 9.37 -39.03
C TYR A 14 -8.02 8.32 -38.95
N LYS A 15 -6.85 8.73 -38.43
CA LYS A 15 -5.77 7.82 -37.99
C LYS A 15 -5.47 8.09 -36.52
N PHE A 16 -5.22 7.04 -35.76
CA PHE A 16 -4.66 7.14 -34.41
C PHE A 16 -3.13 7.07 -34.45
N TYR A 17 -2.48 8.08 -33.93
CA TYR A 17 -1.08 8.06 -33.49
C TYR A 17 -1.12 8.68 -32.08
N ASN A 18 -0.45 8.08 -31.10
CA ASN A 18 -0.51 8.48 -29.67
C ASN A 18 -0.39 10.01 -29.44
N PRO A 19 -0.91 10.58 -28.34
CA PRO A 19 -1.84 11.69 -28.43
C PRO A 19 -1.15 13.03 -28.16
N CYS A 20 -0.95 13.81 -29.21
CA CYS A 20 -0.79 15.27 -29.10
C CYS A 20 -2.06 15.95 -28.52
N GLU A 21 -3.17 15.20 -28.36
CA GLU A 21 -4.48 15.68 -27.91
C GLU A 21 -4.92 15.17 -26.52
N THR A 22 -4.00 14.64 -25.69
CA THR A 22 -4.38 14.15 -24.34
C THR A 22 -5.10 15.23 -23.53
N ALA A 23 -4.71 16.51 -23.69
CA ALA A 23 -5.37 17.65 -23.05
C ALA A 23 -6.83 17.85 -23.50
N SER A 24 -7.13 17.68 -24.79
CA SER A 24 -8.50 17.86 -25.31
C SER A 24 -9.42 16.72 -24.86
N ILE A 25 -8.88 15.51 -24.67
CA ILE A 25 -9.58 14.38 -24.08
C ILE A 25 -9.81 14.64 -22.58
N LEU A 26 -8.82 15.14 -21.86
CA LEU A 26 -8.94 15.50 -20.44
C LEU A 26 -10.03 16.53 -20.19
N GLU A 27 -10.09 17.60 -20.99
CA GLU A 27 -11.12 18.63 -20.90
C GLU A 27 -12.53 18.10 -21.19
N LYS A 28 -12.64 17.06 -22.04
CA LYS A 28 -13.90 16.36 -22.30
C LYS A 28 -14.30 15.41 -21.17
N VAL A 29 -13.36 14.96 -20.34
CA VAL A 29 -13.56 13.94 -19.29
C VAL A 29 -13.69 14.56 -17.89
N ILE A 30 -13.01 15.67 -17.61
CA ILE A 30 -13.03 16.38 -16.33
C ILE A 30 -13.47 17.83 -16.56
N GLU A 31 -14.59 18.19 -15.96
CA GLU A 31 -15.14 19.54 -15.97
C GLU A 31 -14.83 20.26 -14.67
N LYS A 32 -14.39 21.53 -14.76
CA LYS A 32 -14.31 22.44 -13.60
C LYS A 32 -15.62 23.21 -13.47
N LYS A 33 -16.26 23.15 -12.30
CA LYS A 33 -17.54 23.85 -12.01
C LYS A 33 -17.38 24.83 -10.86
N GLY A 34 -17.95 26.01 -11.01
CA GLY A 34 -18.07 27.01 -9.94
C GLY A 34 -19.43 26.92 -9.23
N LYS A 35 -19.45 27.17 -7.92
CA LYS A 35 -20.66 27.43 -7.14
C LYS A 35 -20.78 28.94 -6.91
N TYR A 36 -21.97 29.46 -7.09
CA TYR A 36 -22.24 30.90 -7.03
C TYR A 36 -23.40 31.19 -6.08
N GLN A 37 -23.30 32.30 -5.35
CA GLN A 37 -24.36 32.80 -4.47
C GLN A 37 -24.80 34.19 -4.94
N GLU A 38 -26.10 34.47 -4.84
CA GLU A 38 -26.65 35.78 -5.19
C GLU A 38 -26.34 36.83 -4.12
N CYS A 39 -25.79 37.97 -4.54
CA CYS A 39 -25.50 39.08 -3.63
C CYS A 39 -26.79 39.87 -3.35
N LYS A 40 -27.30 39.83 -2.11
CA LYS A 40 -28.41 40.70 -1.70
C LYS A 40 -27.93 42.15 -1.60
N GLY A 41 -28.47 43.04 -2.44
CA GLY A 41 -28.33 44.50 -2.27
C GLY A 41 -27.70 45.28 -3.44
N LYS A 42 -27.28 44.64 -4.53
CA LYS A 42 -26.80 45.34 -5.74
C LYS A 42 -27.79 45.21 -6.89
N LYS A 43 -28.13 46.33 -7.54
CA LYS A 43 -29.01 46.35 -8.73
C LYS A 43 -28.33 45.57 -9.87
N GLY A 44 -28.91 44.45 -10.29
CA GLY A 44 -28.44 43.69 -11.46
C GLY A 44 -28.27 42.18 -11.28
N GLY A 45 -28.57 41.60 -10.10
CA GLY A 45 -28.49 40.15 -9.91
C GLY A 45 -27.05 39.59 -10.05
N GLU A 46 -26.05 40.38 -9.68
CA GLU A 46 -24.66 39.93 -9.65
C GLU A 46 -24.49 38.70 -8.75
N LYS A 47 -23.80 37.69 -9.27
CA LYS A 47 -23.50 36.43 -8.59
C LYS A 47 -22.01 36.38 -8.23
N GLU A 48 -21.71 36.10 -6.97
CA GLU A 48 -20.35 35.94 -6.48
C GLU A 48 -19.98 34.45 -6.42
N ARG A 49 -18.76 34.09 -6.87
CA ARG A 49 -18.29 32.71 -6.81
C ARG A 49 -17.85 32.39 -5.38
N ILE A 50 -18.55 31.47 -4.73
CA ILE A 50 -18.28 31.07 -3.33
C ILE A 50 -17.34 29.86 -3.24
N ASP A 51 -17.31 29.00 -4.26
CA ASP A 51 -16.53 27.76 -4.24
C ASP A 51 -16.37 27.20 -5.67
N TRP A 52 -15.50 26.22 -5.86
CA TRP A 52 -15.34 25.50 -7.12
C TRP A 52 -14.89 24.04 -6.88
N PHE A 53 -15.13 23.17 -7.86
CA PHE A 53 -14.76 21.76 -7.80
C PHE A 53 -14.56 21.15 -9.19
N TYR A 54 -13.87 20.01 -9.26
CA TYR A 54 -13.81 19.17 -10.46
C TYR A 54 -14.90 18.11 -10.45
N LYS A 55 -15.42 17.77 -11.62
CA LYS A 55 -16.43 16.73 -11.81
C LYS A 55 -16.11 15.92 -13.07
N SER A 56 -16.25 14.60 -13.02
CA SER A 56 -16.27 13.79 -14.25
C SER A 56 -17.45 14.17 -15.15
N SER A 57 -17.22 14.26 -16.47
CA SER A 57 -18.26 14.50 -17.47
C SER A 57 -19.18 13.27 -17.61
N GLN A 58 -20.42 13.49 -18.06
CA GLN A 58 -21.51 12.53 -17.83
C GLN A 58 -21.48 11.31 -18.76
N GLN A 59 -21.32 10.12 -18.16
CA GLN A 59 -22.13 8.88 -18.33
C GLN A 59 -21.38 7.64 -17.84
N THR A 60 -20.07 7.71 -17.69
CA THR A 60 -19.23 6.57 -17.31
C THR A 60 -18.46 6.84 -16.03
N ILE A 61 -18.55 5.92 -15.09
CA ILE A 61 -17.72 5.93 -13.88
C ILE A 61 -16.27 5.69 -14.31
N ILE A 62 -15.37 6.59 -13.93
CA ILE A 62 -13.97 6.51 -14.31
C ILE A 62 -13.21 5.74 -13.22
N ASN A 63 -12.27 4.89 -13.63
CA ASN A 63 -11.39 4.19 -12.71
C ASN A 63 -10.58 5.21 -11.85
N PRO A 64 -10.66 5.16 -10.51
CA PRO A 64 -9.94 6.08 -9.64
C PRO A 64 -8.42 6.09 -9.83
N ALA A 65 -7.79 4.95 -10.19
CA ALA A 65 -6.36 4.91 -10.48
C ALA A 65 -6.00 5.69 -11.77
N LEU A 66 -6.91 5.74 -12.74
CA LEU A 66 -6.70 6.53 -13.96
C LEU A 66 -6.77 8.04 -13.64
N ILE A 67 -7.77 8.46 -12.85
CA ILE A 67 -7.88 9.84 -12.40
C ILE A 67 -6.66 10.22 -11.56
N PHE A 68 -6.29 9.35 -10.62
CA PHE A 68 -5.20 9.60 -9.71
C PHE A 68 -3.83 9.65 -10.42
N GLY A 69 -3.56 8.72 -11.33
CA GLY A 69 -2.23 8.60 -11.92
C GLY A 69 -2.04 9.30 -13.26
N ARG A 70 -3.11 9.60 -14.00
CA ARG A 70 -3.02 10.03 -15.41
C ARG A 70 -3.89 11.23 -15.76
N LEU A 71 -5.05 11.41 -15.13
CA LEU A 71 -5.97 12.52 -15.40
C LEU A 71 -5.86 13.61 -14.34
N ILE A 72 -4.66 14.13 -14.13
CA ILE A 72 -4.36 15.12 -13.09
C ILE A 72 -4.67 16.54 -13.62
N PRO A 73 -5.69 17.23 -13.11
CA PRO A 73 -6.02 18.57 -13.55
C PRO A 73 -5.09 19.62 -12.91
N SER A 74 -4.86 20.71 -13.63
CA SER A 74 -4.04 21.82 -13.18
C SER A 74 -4.81 23.14 -13.27
N ALA A 75 -5.25 23.68 -12.12
CA ALA A 75 -5.84 25.01 -12.06
C ALA A 75 -4.78 26.11 -12.23
N THR A 76 -5.18 27.20 -12.87
CA THR A 76 -4.35 28.40 -13.11
C THR A 76 -4.88 29.60 -12.32
N GLY A 77 -4.06 30.66 -12.23
CA GLY A 77 -4.42 31.90 -11.52
C GLY A 77 -4.62 31.73 -10.02
N GLY A 78 -5.60 32.42 -9.44
CA GLY A 78 -5.90 32.40 -8.00
C GLY A 78 -6.31 31.02 -7.45
N ASP A 79 -6.71 30.08 -8.31
CA ASP A 79 -7.18 28.75 -7.92
C ASP A 79 -6.03 27.74 -7.72
N ARG A 80 -4.79 28.13 -8.04
CA ARG A 80 -3.62 27.23 -8.01
C ARG A 80 -3.36 26.64 -6.62
N ASN A 81 -3.53 27.44 -5.57
CA ASN A 81 -3.24 27.04 -4.18
C ASN A 81 -4.21 25.96 -3.67
N GLU A 82 -5.44 25.94 -4.18
CA GLU A 82 -6.46 24.97 -3.78
C GLU A 82 -6.50 23.75 -4.69
N ASN A 83 -5.81 23.78 -5.84
CA ASN A 83 -5.91 22.76 -6.88
C ASN A 83 -5.73 21.34 -6.36
N LYS A 84 -4.70 21.12 -5.53
CA LYS A 84 -4.39 19.79 -4.98
C LYS A 84 -5.55 19.25 -4.13
N GLN A 85 -6.15 20.08 -3.29
CA GLN A 85 -7.31 19.67 -2.50
C GLN A 85 -8.48 19.28 -3.40
N LYS A 86 -8.87 20.17 -4.32
CA LYS A 86 -10.04 19.95 -5.19
C LYS A 86 -9.87 18.72 -6.09
N TYR A 87 -8.65 18.46 -6.51
CA TYR A 87 -8.29 17.25 -7.23
C TYR A 87 -8.47 15.99 -6.39
N LEU A 88 -7.91 15.96 -5.16
CA LEU A 88 -8.06 14.81 -4.28
C LEU A 88 -9.52 14.57 -3.88
N ASP A 89 -10.29 15.64 -3.66
CA ASP A 89 -11.74 15.56 -3.41
C ASP A 89 -12.47 14.90 -4.59
N MET A 90 -12.09 15.22 -5.83
CA MET A 90 -12.65 14.57 -7.02
C MET A 90 -12.32 13.06 -7.03
N VAL A 91 -11.10 12.66 -6.70
CA VAL A 91 -10.72 11.23 -6.62
C VAL A 91 -11.58 10.51 -5.58
N ILE A 92 -11.83 11.14 -4.43
CA ILE A 92 -12.69 10.59 -3.37
C ILE A 92 -14.14 10.43 -3.86
N GLU A 93 -14.69 11.45 -4.52
CA GLU A 93 -16.05 11.41 -5.06
C GLU A 93 -16.22 10.34 -6.16
N GLU A 94 -15.22 10.18 -7.04
CA GLU A 94 -15.23 9.14 -8.06
C GLU A 94 -15.11 7.74 -7.45
N ASN A 95 -14.29 7.56 -6.41
CA ASN A 95 -14.21 6.31 -5.67
C ASN A 95 -15.57 5.92 -5.06
N LYS A 96 -16.33 6.88 -4.53
CA LYS A 96 -17.70 6.63 -4.02
C LYS A 96 -18.65 6.17 -5.13
N LYS A 97 -18.61 6.80 -6.31
CA LYS A 97 -19.41 6.38 -7.48
C LYS A 97 -19.02 4.98 -7.94
N TYR A 98 -17.71 4.72 -8.01
CA TYR A 98 -17.16 3.44 -8.43
C TYR A 98 -17.55 2.32 -7.47
N LYS A 99 -17.61 2.60 -6.16
CA LYS A 99 -18.21 1.70 -5.17
C LYS A 99 -19.69 1.43 -5.43
N ALA A 100 -20.48 2.49 -5.63
CA ALA A 100 -21.93 2.38 -5.86
C ALA A 100 -22.29 1.57 -7.12
N SER A 101 -21.34 1.39 -8.04
CA SER A 101 -21.51 0.50 -9.20
C SER A 101 -21.53 -1.00 -8.88
N GLY A 102 -21.12 -1.40 -7.67
CA GLY A 102 -20.95 -2.81 -7.29
C GLY A 102 -19.68 -3.47 -7.83
N PHE A 103 -18.79 -2.73 -8.52
CA PHE A 103 -17.56 -3.31 -9.09
C PHE A 103 -16.64 -3.94 -8.03
N TYR A 104 -16.56 -3.37 -6.82
CA TYR A 104 -15.73 -3.91 -5.74
C TYR A 104 -16.16 -5.32 -5.33
N ASP A 105 -17.48 -5.56 -5.28
CA ASP A 105 -18.02 -6.87 -4.96
C ASP A 105 -17.64 -7.90 -6.03
N LEU A 106 -17.53 -7.49 -7.30
CA LEU A 106 -17.05 -8.35 -8.38
C LEU A 106 -15.57 -8.71 -8.22
N VAL A 107 -14.73 -7.77 -7.79
CA VAL A 107 -13.30 -8.04 -7.51
C VAL A 107 -13.16 -9.04 -6.37
N LEU A 108 -13.89 -8.85 -5.27
CA LEU A 108 -13.89 -9.76 -4.13
C LEU A 108 -14.48 -11.13 -4.49
N LYS A 109 -15.52 -11.17 -5.34
CA LYS A 109 -16.10 -12.43 -5.83
C LYS A 109 -15.10 -13.20 -6.70
N ARG A 110 -14.35 -12.50 -7.57
CA ARG A 110 -13.28 -13.09 -8.38
C ARG A 110 -12.17 -13.65 -7.50
N GLN A 111 -11.71 -12.90 -6.51
CA GLN A 111 -10.67 -13.36 -5.59
C GLN A 111 -11.13 -14.62 -4.84
N ARG A 112 -12.34 -14.61 -4.27
CA ARG A 112 -12.91 -15.79 -3.59
C ARG A 112 -12.97 -16.99 -4.52
N LYS A 113 -13.40 -16.83 -5.77
CA LYS A 113 -13.42 -17.92 -6.75
C LYS A 113 -12.01 -18.52 -6.97
N TRP A 114 -10.99 -17.68 -7.09
CA TRP A 114 -9.61 -18.15 -7.22
C TRP A 114 -9.10 -18.89 -5.98
N LEU A 115 -9.45 -18.42 -4.79
CA LEU A 115 -9.09 -19.10 -3.54
C LEU A 115 -9.79 -20.46 -3.41
N GLU A 116 -11.06 -20.57 -3.82
CA GLU A 116 -11.77 -21.85 -3.88
C GLU A 116 -11.17 -22.82 -4.92
N GLU A 117 -10.81 -22.32 -6.11
CA GLU A 117 -10.09 -23.12 -7.11
C GLU A 117 -8.74 -23.63 -6.55
N LEU A 118 -8.06 -22.81 -5.75
CA LEU A 118 -6.82 -23.20 -5.09
C LEU A 118 -7.06 -24.27 -4.01
N LYS A 119 -8.10 -24.15 -3.18
CA LYS A 119 -8.54 -25.17 -2.21
C LYS A 119 -8.81 -26.51 -2.93
N ASN A 120 -9.53 -26.48 -4.04
CA ASN A 120 -9.83 -27.67 -4.85
C ASN A 120 -8.59 -28.34 -5.45
N SER A 121 -7.48 -27.59 -5.59
CA SER A 121 -6.18 -28.14 -6.04
C SER A 121 -5.33 -28.73 -4.90
N GLY A 122 -5.86 -28.82 -3.68
CA GLY A 122 -5.19 -29.44 -2.53
C GLY A 122 -4.38 -28.48 -1.66
N TRP A 123 -4.50 -27.17 -1.88
CA TRP A 123 -3.90 -26.17 -1.00
C TRP A 123 -4.79 -25.91 0.21
N ILE A 124 -4.15 -25.68 1.35
CA ILE A 124 -4.82 -25.18 2.54
C ILE A 124 -4.80 -23.65 2.44
N VAL A 125 -5.98 -23.04 2.49
CA VAL A 125 -6.16 -21.60 2.31
C VAL A 125 -6.82 -21.01 3.53
N GLU A 126 -6.23 -19.95 4.07
CA GLU A 126 -6.83 -19.07 5.05
C GLU A 126 -7.34 -17.83 4.32
N ASP A 127 -8.65 -17.60 4.33
CA ASP A 127 -9.30 -16.51 3.60
C ASP A 127 -10.32 -15.72 4.43
N ASP A 128 -10.38 -15.93 5.75
CA ASP A 128 -11.31 -15.19 6.63
C ASP A 128 -10.60 -14.22 7.59
N LEU A 129 -9.32 -13.93 7.33
CA LEU A 129 -8.57 -12.97 8.12
C LEU A 129 -8.98 -11.53 7.76
N ARG A 130 -10.00 -11.01 8.44
CA ARG A 130 -10.52 -9.65 8.25
C ARG A 130 -10.02 -8.74 9.37
N LYS A 131 -9.24 -7.71 9.01
CA LYS A 131 -8.77 -6.70 9.97
C LYS A 131 -9.16 -5.30 9.50
N LYS A 132 -9.51 -4.43 10.45
CA LYS A 132 -9.97 -3.08 10.17
C LYS A 132 -8.89 -2.07 10.52
N THR A 133 -8.73 -1.04 9.71
CA THR A 133 -7.80 0.05 10.00
C THR A 133 -8.19 0.75 11.30
N SER A 134 -7.31 0.72 12.31
CA SER A 134 -7.55 1.38 13.61
C SER A 134 -7.47 2.91 13.50
N TRP A 135 -6.65 3.40 12.58
CA TRP A 135 -6.59 4.80 12.17
C TRP A 135 -6.48 4.91 10.65
N ARG A 136 -5.64 5.82 10.13
CA ARG A 136 -5.41 6.01 8.70
C ARG A 136 -4.34 5.04 8.20
N LEU A 137 -4.55 4.52 7.01
CA LEU A 137 -3.60 3.69 6.27
C LEU A 137 -3.18 4.44 5.01
N VAL A 138 -1.89 4.43 4.71
CA VAL A 138 -1.36 4.89 3.43
C VAL A 138 -0.33 3.90 2.91
N VAL A 139 -0.58 3.35 1.73
CA VAL A 139 0.34 2.42 1.05
C VAL A 139 0.90 3.12 -0.18
N GLY A 140 2.20 2.98 -0.42
CA GLY A 140 2.84 3.48 -1.65
C GLY A 140 3.18 4.97 -1.66
N LEU A 141 3.22 5.63 -0.49
CA LEU A 141 3.47 7.07 -0.39
C LEU A 141 4.75 7.56 -1.09
N GLY A 142 5.80 6.73 -1.09
CA GLY A 142 7.10 7.04 -1.70
C GLY A 142 7.21 6.74 -3.20
N SER A 143 6.13 6.32 -3.86
CA SER A 143 6.15 6.09 -5.31
C SER A 143 6.19 7.43 -6.05
N SER A 144 6.86 7.48 -7.21
CA SER A 144 6.90 8.69 -8.04
C SER A 144 5.48 9.07 -8.49
N HIS A 145 5.12 10.32 -8.24
CA HIS A 145 3.82 10.87 -8.62
C HIS A 145 3.96 12.36 -8.92
N PRO A 146 3.28 12.91 -9.94
CA PRO A 146 3.41 14.33 -10.31
C PRO A 146 3.04 15.32 -9.19
N GLN A 147 2.32 14.87 -8.17
CA GLN A 147 1.98 15.66 -6.99
C GLN A 147 2.77 15.28 -5.72
N GLU A 148 3.91 14.60 -5.89
CA GLU A 148 4.90 14.22 -4.85
C GLU A 148 4.43 13.17 -3.83
N THR A 149 3.13 13.00 -3.65
CA THR A 149 2.54 12.01 -2.74
C THR A 149 1.69 11.03 -3.51
N SER A 150 2.11 9.77 -3.52
CA SER A 150 1.38 8.69 -4.20
C SER A 150 0.54 7.86 -3.23
N MET A 151 -0.32 7.01 -3.78
CA MET A 151 -1.05 5.97 -3.08
C MET A 151 -1.12 4.75 -3.99
N THR A 152 -0.99 3.56 -3.43
CA THR A 152 -1.13 2.30 -4.16
C THR A 152 -2.61 2.04 -4.46
N LEU A 153 -2.99 2.33 -5.70
CA LEU A 153 -4.27 1.92 -6.29
C LEU A 153 -4.02 0.79 -7.29
N HIS A 154 -4.88 -0.22 -7.30
CA HIS A 154 -4.80 -1.31 -8.27
C HIS A 154 -5.07 -0.75 -9.67
N HIS A 155 -4.08 -0.82 -10.54
CA HIS A 155 -4.11 -0.23 -11.89
C HIS A 155 -5.35 -0.64 -12.72
N VAL A 156 -5.82 -1.89 -12.63
CA VAL A 156 -7.03 -2.35 -13.34
C VAL A 156 -8.33 -2.02 -12.60
N TYR A 157 -8.32 -2.05 -11.26
CA TYR A 157 -9.55 -2.05 -10.46
C TYR A 157 -9.84 -0.70 -9.80
N GLY A 158 -8.86 0.20 -9.76
CA GLY A 158 -8.97 1.51 -9.15
C GLY A 158 -9.13 1.51 -7.63
N ILE A 159 -8.98 0.35 -6.96
CA ILE A 159 -9.12 0.24 -5.50
C ILE A 159 -7.78 0.38 -4.79
N PRO A 160 -7.75 0.98 -3.59
CA PRO A 160 -6.60 0.83 -2.72
C PRO A 160 -6.44 -0.65 -2.36
N TYR A 161 -5.21 -1.13 -2.32
CA TYR A 161 -4.90 -2.50 -1.92
C TYR A 161 -3.55 -2.55 -1.23
N ILE A 162 -3.32 -3.59 -0.44
CA ILE A 162 -2.04 -3.85 0.21
C ILE A 162 -1.36 -4.99 -0.56
N PRO A 163 -0.22 -4.76 -1.21
CA PRO A 163 0.48 -5.80 -1.95
C PRO A 163 0.90 -6.97 -1.04
N GLY A 164 0.79 -8.21 -1.54
CA GLY A 164 1.23 -9.42 -0.86
C GLY A 164 2.72 -9.40 -0.51
N SER A 165 3.53 -8.70 -1.30
CA SER A 165 4.94 -8.45 -1.00
C SER A 165 5.14 -7.55 0.23
N ALA A 166 4.29 -6.53 0.41
CA ALA A 166 4.33 -5.66 1.59
C ALA A 166 3.85 -6.42 2.83
N ILE A 167 2.81 -7.24 2.69
CA ILE A 167 2.29 -8.12 3.76
C ILE A 167 3.40 -9.10 4.19
N LYS A 168 3.98 -9.84 3.24
CA LYS A 168 5.09 -10.77 3.51
C LYS A 168 6.29 -10.08 4.14
N GLY A 169 6.66 -8.91 3.63
CA GLY A 169 7.79 -8.13 4.14
C GLY A 169 7.59 -7.66 5.58
N MET A 170 6.39 -7.17 5.90
CA MET A 170 6.00 -6.77 7.24
C MET A 170 5.99 -7.96 8.20
N THR A 171 5.36 -9.08 7.83
CA THR A 171 5.32 -10.30 8.64
C THR A 171 6.74 -10.86 8.89
N ARG A 172 7.60 -10.84 7.88
CA ARG A 172 9.02 -11.20 8.00
C ARG A 172 9.75 -10.29 8.98
N HIS A 173 9.55 -8.98 8.86
CA HIS A 173 10.19 -8.01 9.74
C HIS A 173 9.74 -8.16 11.19
N TRP A 174 8.45 -8.36 11.42
CA TRP A 174 7.89 -8.63 12.74
C TRP A 174 8.52 -9.86 13.39
N PHE A 175 8.65 -10.97 12.65
CA PHE A 175 9.32 -12.17 13.15
C PHE A 175 10.76 -11.85 13.61
N ILE A 176 11.53 -11.16 12.77
CA ILE A 176 12.93 -10.81 13.08
C ILE A 176 12.99 -9.94 14.34
N LEU A 177 12.18 -8.89 14.43
CA LEU A 177 12.15 -7.99 15.58
C LEU A 177 11.77 -8.73 16.86
N ARG A 178 10.66 -9.47 16.85
CA ARG A 178 10.13 -10.18 18.02
C ARG A 178 11.13 -11.19 18.59
N GLU A 179 11.83 -11.93 17.72
CA GLU A 179 12.82 -12.92 18.17
C GLU A 179 14.16 -12.29 18.56
N PHE A 180 14.52 -11.16 17.92
CA PHE A 180 15.74 -10.42 18.23
C PHE A 180 15.65 -9.66 19.56
N GLU A 181 14.49 -9.07 19.88
CA GLU A 181 14.27 -8.35 21.15
C GLU A 181 14.50 -9.24 22.37
N LYS A 182 14.15 -10.53 22.28
CA LYS A 182 14.40 -11.53 23.35
C LYS A 182 15.89 -11.68 23.69
N GLN A 183 16.80 -11.31 22.79
CA GLN A 183 18.24 -11.45 22.99
C GLN A 183 18.84 -10.29 23.80
N ASN A 184 18.12 -9.17 23.91
CA ASN A 184 18.55 -7.95 24.58
C ASN A 184 19.96 -7.51 24.15
N LEU A 185 20.16 -7.40 22.83
CA LEU A 185 21.42 -7.04 22.18
C LEU A 185 21.32 -5.65 21.52
N SER A 186 22.47 -5.06 21.17
CA SER A 186 22.52 -3.83 20.36
C SER A 186 21.80 -4.03 19.02
N ILE A 187 20.97 -3.07 18.62
CA ILE A 187 20.17 -3.09 17.38
C ILE A 187 21.02 -3.42 16.14
N GLU A 188 22.30 -3.05 16.12
CA GLU A 188 23.20 -3.36 15.00
C GLU A 188 23.32 -4.87 14.73
N GLN A 189 23.21 -5.70 15.76
CA GLN A 189 23.28 -7.17 15.67
C GLN A 189 22.11 -7.78 14.90
N ILE A 190 21.03 -7.02 14.65
CA ILE A 190 19.90 -7.48 13.84
C ILE A 190 20.34 -7.88 12.44
N LYS A 191 21.35 -7.20 11.87
CA LYS A 191 21.89 -7.51 10.53
C LYS A 191 22.52 -8.90 10.50
N CYS A 192 23.28 -9.24 11.54
CA CYS A 192 23.85 -10.57 11.71
C CYS A 192 22.75 -11.61 11.90
N PHE A 193 21.76 -11.31 12.73
CA PHE A 193 20.62 -12.20 12.97
C PHE A 193 19.82 -12.49 11.69
N GLU A 194 19.51 -11.47 10.87
CA GLU A 194 18.88 -11.66 9.57
C GLU A 194 19.70 -12.56 8.64
N LYS A 195 21.02 -12.36 8.60
CA LYS A 195 21.91 -13.21 7.80
C LYS A 195 21.87 -14.66 8.29
N ILE A 196 21.87 -14.87 9.61
CA ILE A 196 21.74 -16.21 10.21
C ILE A 196 20.43 -16.86 9.78
N LEU A 197 19.29 -16.19 9.97
CA LEU A 197 17.98 -16.72 9.58
C LEU A 197 17.91 -17.12 8.09
N ASN A 198 18.59 -16.37 7.20
CA ASN A 198 18.57 -16.64 5.76
C ASN A 198 19.55 -17.72 5.28
N GLU A 199 20.71 -17.89 5.93
CA GLU A 199 21.82 -18.71 5.41
C GLU A 199 22.23 -19.89 6.31
N ALA A 200 21.67 -19.95 7.51
CA ALA A 200 21.91 -21.05 8.41
C ALA A 200 21.32 -22.35 7.87
N ASP A 201 22.10 -23.41 8.01
CA ASP A 201 21.71 -24.78 7.75
C ASP A 201 22.12 -25.57 8.99
N PHE A 202 21.22 -25.57 9.97
CA PHE A 202 21.33 -26.43 11.15
C PHE A 202 20.47 -27.66 10.87
N GLY A 203 20.85 -28.44 9.86
CA GLY A 203 20.33 -29.81 9.73
C GLY A 203 20.49 -30.56 11.06
N ASN A 204 19.64 -31.56 11.29
CA ASN A 204 19.63 -32.43 12.49
C ASN A 204 20.99 -33.13 12.72
N LYS A 205 21.98 -32.39 13.17
CA LYS A 205 23.27 -32.91 13.62
C LYS A 205 23.23 -32.89 15.13
N GLU A 206 23.01 -34.08 15.66
CA GLU A 206 23.26 -34.42 17.06
C GLU A 206 24.69 -33.98 17.44
N ASP A 207 24.77 -33.21 18.52
CA ASP A 207 25.89 -33.15 19.45
C ASP A 207 27.31 -32.96 18.86
N GLU A 208 27.54 -31.91 18.07
CA GLU A 208 28.89 -31.31 18.06
C GLU A 208 29.03 -30.41 19.30
N LYS A 209 29.79 -30.89 20.30
CA LYS A 209 30.23 -30.10 21.46
C LYS A 209 30.64 -28.69 21.01
N THR A 210 30.13 -27.68 21.72
CA THR A 210 30.42 -26.26 21.54
C THR A 210 31.92 -26.00 21.74
N ASP A 211 32.72 -26.18 20.69
CA ASP A 211 34.15 -25.88 20.71
C ASP A 211 34.38 -24.42 20.27
N LYS A 212 35.44 -23.79 20.78
CA LYS A 212 35.91 -22.45 20.37
C LYS A 212 36.13 -22.36 18.86
N SER A 213 36.46 -23.48 18.22
CA SER A 213 36.57 -23.64 16.77
C SER A 213 35.24 -23.35 16.05
N THR A 214 34.13 -23.87 16.58
CA THR A 214 32.79 -23.75 15.97
C THR A 214 32.25 -22.33 16.08
N LEU A 215 32.43 -21.69 17.24
CA LEU A 215 32.05 -20.29 17.43
C LEU A 215 32.81 -19.36 16.47
N LYS A 216 34.13 -19.56 16.29
CA LYS A 216 34.92 -18.76 15.32
C LYS A 216 34.41 -18.92 13.88
N LYS A 217 34.12 -20.15 13.45
CA LYS A 217 33.55 -20.41 12.11
C LYS A 217 32.19 -19.73 11.95
N PHE A 218 31.36 -19.74 12.99
CA PHE A 218 30.07 -19.06 13.00
C PHE A 218 30.25 -17.53 12.87
N GLU A 219 31.14 -16.94 13.67
CA GLU A 219 31.47 -15.52 13.60
C GLU A 219 31.90 -15.09 12.20
N GLU A 220 32.77 -15.87 11.56
CA GLU A 220 33.27 -15.60 10.22
C GLU A 220 32.19 -15.73 9.16
N LYS A 221 31.37 -16.80 9.21
CA LYS A 221 30.29 -17.04 8.25
C LYS A 221 29.23 -15.95 8.30
N PHE A 222 28.78 -15.58 9.50
CA PHE A 222 27.65 -14.67 9.69
C PHE A 222 28.05 -13.21 9.95
N ARG A 223 29.33 -12.88 9.77
CA ARG A 223 29.79 -11.48 9.78
C ARG A 223 29.07 -10.65 8.72
N VAL A 224 28.68 -9.43 9.10
CA VAL A 224 28.14 -8.42 8.20
C VAL A 224 29.01 -7.17 8.29
N ASN A 225 29.67 -6.79 7.19
CA ASN A 225 30.69 -5.74 7.18
C ASN A 225 31.77 -6.00 8.24
N ASN A 226 31.97 -5.07 9.17
CA ASN A 226 32.90 -5.20 10.30
C ASN A 226 32.23 -5.72 11.58
N LEU A 227 30.92 -6.00 11.54
CA LEU A 227 30.17 -6.46 12.70
C LEU A 227 30.19 -7.99 12.78
N LYS A 228 30.76 -8.50 13.86
CA LYS A 228 30.71 -9.93 14.20
C LYS A 228 29.41 -10.25 14.94
N PRO A 229 28.79 -11.42 14.70
CA PRO A 229 27.63 -11.85 15.47
C PRO A 229 28.03 -12.07 16.93
N HIS A 230 27.16 -11.64 17.85
CA HIS A 230 27.35 -11.86 19.28
C HIS A 230 27.17 -13.34 19.65
N GLU A 231 27.94 -13.85 20.62
CA GLU A 231 27.89 -15.26 21.08
C GLU A 231 26.48 -15.72 21.47
N ARG A 232 25.70 -14.86 22.16
CA ARG A 232 24.27 -15.10 22.42
C ARG A 232 23.44 -15.48 21.18
N LEU A 233 23.71 -14.89 20.01
CA LEU A 233 22.98 -15.27 18.78
C LEU A 233 23.33 -16.70 18.36
N PHE A 234 24.59 -17.10 18.53
CA PHE A 234 25.03 -18.47 18.29
C PHE A 234 24.34 -19.45 19.23
N GLU A 235 24.37 -19.19 20.54
CA GLU A 235 23.71 -20.02 21.55
C GLU A 235 22.21 -20.14 21.32
N PHE A 236 21.54 -19.01 21.05
CA PHE A 236 20.09 -18.97 20.82
C PHE A 236 19.70 -19.84 19.63
N VAL A 237 20.43 -19.70 18.53
CA VAL A 237 20.15 -20.39 17.29
C VAL A 237 20.45 -21.89 17.40
N GLN A 238 21.48 -22.29 18.14
CA GLN A 238 21.74 -23.70 18.44
C GLN A 238 20.65 -24.33 19.31
N LYS A 239 20.09 -23.57 20.27
CA LYS A 239 19.00 -24.04 21.14
C LYS A 239 17.65 -24.08 20.42
N HIS A 240 17.47 -23.28 19.37
CA HIS A 240 16.20 -23.10 18.67
C HIS A 240 16.32 -23.30 17.14
N PRO A 241 16.80 -24.46 16.65
CA PRO A 241 16.89 -24.73 15.21
C PRO A 241 15.51 -24.72 14.53
N GLU A 242 14.44 -25.05 15.26
CA GLU A 242 13.05 -24.99 14.78
C GLU A 242 12.63 -23.60 14.32
N LEU A 243 13.19 -22.55 14.94
CA LEU A 243 12.88 -21.16 14.60
C LEU A 243 13.42 -20.80 13.22
N ILE A 244 14.61 -21.28 12.89
CA ILE A 244 15.22 -21.10 11.57
C ILE A 244 14.41 -21.87 10.52
N ASN A 245 14.09 -23.12 10.80
CA ASN A 245 13.28 -23.94 9.92
C ASN A 245 11.90 -23.32 9.67
N LEU A 246 11.28 -22.74 10.71
CA LEU A 246 10.03 -22.01 10.57
C LEU A 246 10.19 -20.75 9.71
N TYR A 247 11.19 -19.91 10.00
CA TYR A 247 11.43 -18.69 9.22
C TYR A 247 11.69 -18.99 7.74
N GLN A 248 12.59 -19.94 7.46
CA GLN A 248 12.93 -20.35 6.10
C GLN A 248 11.76 -21.07 5.42
N GLY A 249 11.00 -21.87 6.17
CA GLY A 249 9.80 -22.54 5.72
C GLY A 249 8.70 -21.56 5.31
N VAL A 250 8.45 -20.50 6.09
CA VAL A 250 7.42 -19.50 5.75
C VAL A 250 7.88 -18.57 4.63
N PHE A 251 9.07 -17.97 4.76
CA PHE A 251 9.50 -16.88 3.87
C PHE A 251 10.34 -17.34 2.67
N GLY A 252 11.02 -18.47 2.78
CA GLY A 252 12.01 -18.93 1.83
C GLY A 252 13.38 -18.28 2.03
N THR A 253 14.35 -18.77 1.27
CA THR A 253 15.73 -18.24 1.20
C THR A 253 16.12 -18.06 -0.27
N GLN A 254 17.35 -17.67 -0.54
CA GLN A 254 17.86 -17.66 -1.92
C GLN A 254 17.99 -19.07 -2.53
N ARG A 255 18.00 -20.12 -1.70
CA ARG A 255 18.17 -21.52 -2.13
C ARG A 255 16.87 -22.32 -2.07
N GLN A 256 15.85 -21.84 -1.36
CA GLN A 256 14.60 -22.55 -1.10
C GLN A 256 13.40 -21.63 -1.27
N LYS A 257 12.36 -22.09 -1.98
CA LYS A 257 11.08 -21.38 -2.05
C LYS A 257 10.39 -21.39 -0.69
N GLY A 258 9.75 -20.27 -0.32
CA GLY A 258 8.86 -20.24 0.84
C GLY A 258 7.66 -21.15 0.62
N GLY A 259 7.19 -21.78 1.70
CA GLY A 259 6.05 -22.68 1.73
C GLY A 259 4.70 -21.96 1.89
N VAL A 260 4.68 -20.65 2.13
CA VAL A 260 3.46 -19.85 2.30
C VAL A 260 3.36 -18.77 1.22
N ILE A 261 2.20 -18.71 0.57
CA ILE A 261 1.81 -17.67 -0.36
C ILE A 261 1.08 -16.57 0.42
N PHE A 262 1.55 -15.33 0.26
CA PHE A 262 0.92 -14.13 0.79
C PHE A 262 0.22 -13.39 -0.36
N PHE A 263 -1.11 -13.37 -0.35
CA PHE A 263 -1.88 -12.70 -1.40
C PHE A 263 -1.99 -11.19 -1.16
N ASP A 264 -2.30 -10.46 -2.23
CA ASP A 264 -2.74 -9.07 -2.13
C ASP A 264 -4.01 -8.99 -1.28
N SER A 265 -4.06 -8.01 -0.38
CA SER A 265 -5.22 -7.76 0.47
C SER A 265 -6.04 -6.61 -0.11
N TYR A 266 -7.32 -6.88 -0.33
CA TYR A 266 -8.28 -5.93 -0.86
C TYR A 266 -9.27 -5.46 0.23
N PRO A 267 -9.77 -4.22 0.11
CA PRO A 267 -10.84 -3.72 0.96
C PRO A 267 -12.10 -4.58 0.84
N ASN A 268 -12.75 -4.82 1.97
CA ASN A 268 -13.98 -5.58 2.11
C ASN A 268 -15.05 -4.68 2.75
N GLY A 269 -16.00 -4.20 1.95
CA GLY A 269 -17.05 -3.27 2.37
C GLY A 269 -16.74 -1.81 2.05
N GLU A 270 -16.88 -0.92 3.03
CA GLU A 270 -16.66 0.54 2.86
C GLU A 270 -15.20 0.88 2.59
N ILE A 271 -14.94 1.63 1.50
CA ILE A 271 -13.62 2.21 1.21
C ILE A 271 -13.70 3.71 1.49
N ASN A 272 -13.20 4.15 2.63
CA ASN A 272 -13.23 5.57 2.99
C ASN A 272 -11.90 6.23 2.68
N LEU A 273 -11.79 6.78 1.46
CA LEU A 273 -10.67 7.65 1.10
C LEU A 273 -10.82 9.01 1.77
N LYS A 274 -9.73 9.51 2.34
CA LYS A 274 -9.65 10.81 3.02
C LYS A 274 -8.37 11.54 2.65
N VAL A 275 -8.47 12.86 2.56
CA VAL A 275 -7.28 13.71 2.46
C VAL A 275 -6.69 13.92 3.85
N ASP A 276 -5.38 13.75 3.95
CA ASP A 276 -4.60 14.09 5.12
C ASP A 276 -3.47 15.07 4.75
N ILE A 277 -2.84 15.67 5.75
CA ILE A 277 -1.83 16.71 5.59
C ILE A 277 -0.55 16.31 6.32
N MET A 278 0.59 16.55 5.70
CA MET A 278 1.89 16.49 6.36
C MET A 278 2.67 17.77 6.10
N ASN A 279 3.41 18.23 7.11
CA ASN A 279 4.29 19.38 6.97
C ASN A 279 5.72 18.90 7.22
N PRO A 280 6.64 18.95 6.24
CA PRO A 280 8.06 18.72 6.51
C PRO A 280 8.57 19.83 7.45
N HIS A 281 9.37 19.46 8.44
CA HIS A 281 9.94 20.42 9.39
C HIS A 281 11.03 21.32 8.76
N TYR A 282 11.76 20.82 7.76
CA TYR A 282 12.83 21.56 7.07
C TYR A 282 12.70 21.46 5.54
N PRO A 283 11.66 22.02 4.91
CA PRO A 283 11.40 21.88 3.48
C PRO A 283 12.61 22.28 2.62
N GLU A 284 13.30 23.38 2.97
CA GLU A 284 14.40 23.92 2.16
C GLU A 284 15.72 23.17 2.34
N TYR A 285 15.86 22.41 3.44
CA TYR A 285 16.98 21.48 3.65
C TYR A 285 16.81 20.23 2.79
N TYR A 286 15.61 19.65 2.80
CA TYR A 286 15.32 18.46 1.98
C TYR A 286 15.32 18.75 0.47
N SER A 287 15.04 19.99 0.05
CA SER A 287 15.22 20.42 -1.34
C SER A 287 16.66 20.82 -1.70
N GLY A 288 17.61 20.75 -0.75
CA GLY A 288 19.03 21.05 -0.97
C GLY A 288 19.35 22.54 -1.13
N THR A 289 18.45 23.43 -0.73
CA THR A 289 18.57 24.88 -0.95
C THR A 289 19.13 25.65 0.25
N GLN A 290 18.90 25.20 1.48
CA GLN A 290 19.40 25.86 2.69
C GLN A 290 19.79 24.86 3.78
N VAL A 291 20.56 25.33 4.76
CA VAL A 291 20.81 24.59 6.02
C VAL A 291 19.52 24.49 6.85
N PRO A 292 19.34 23.45 7.69
CA PRO A 292 18.11 23.29 8.46
C PRO A 292 17.96 24.43 9.45
N ALA A 293 16.80 25.07 9.46
CA ALA A 293 16.50 26.23 10.28
C ALA A 293 15.02 26.23 10.71
N ASP A 294 14.76 26.53 11.98
CA ASP A 294 13.43 26.43 12.60
C ASP A 294 12.46 27.58 12.25
N TRP A 295 12.90 28.59 11.49
CA TRP A 295 12.07 29.73 11.05
C TRP A 295 11.45 29.57 9.66
N GLN A 296 11.53 28.38 9.06
CA GLN A 296 10.97 28.11 7.74
C GLN A 296 9.44 28.06 7.79
N GLN A 297 8.78 28.61 6.77
CA GLN A 297 7.33 28.53 6.67
C GLN A 297 6.91 27.09 6.38
N PRO A 298 5.88 26.56 7.08
CA PRO A 298 5.41 25.20 6.83
C PRO A 298 4.81 25.12 5.42
N ASN A 299 5.16 24.07 4.68
CA ASN A 299 4.57 23.76 3.38
C ASN A 299 3.63 22.55 3.52
N PRO A 300 2.30 22.73 3.63
CA PRO A 300 1.38 21.63 3.86
C PRO A 300 1.22 20.75 2.62
N ILE A 301 1.72 19.52 2.71
CA ILE A 301 1.64 18.51 1.66
C ILE A 301 0.41 17.63 1.93
N LYS A 302 -0.62 17.79 1.09
CA LYS A 302 -1.85 16.99 1.11
C LYS A 302 -1.63 15.62 0.46
N PHE A 303 -2.22 14.55 0.98
CA PHE A 303 -2.13 13.21 0.41
C PHE A 303 -3.38 12.37 0.72
N LEU A 304 -3.60 11.28 -0.03
CA LEU A 304 -4.72 10.36 0.21
C LEU A 304 -4.37 9.29 1.23
N THR A 305 -5.36 8.94 2.04
CA THR A 305 -5.32 7.89 3.05
C THR A 305 -6.61 7.09 2.99
N VAL A 306 -6.58 5.89 3.55
CA VAL A 306 -7.74 5.03 3.78
C VAL A 306 -8.05 5.05 5.28
N GLU A 307 -9.31 5.25 5.64
CA GLU A 307 -9.79 5.26 7.03
C GLU A 307 -10.95 4.28 7.20
N ASN A 308 -11.19 3.77 8.42
CA ASN A 308 -12.38 2.99 8.78
C ASN A 308 -12.74 1.90 7.74
N THR A 309 -11.73 1.21 7.20
CA THR A 309 -11.88 0.27 6.09
C THR A 309 -11.40 -1.10 6.53
N THR A 310 -12.19 -2.13 6.29
CA THR A 310 -11.82 -3.52 6.57
C THR A 310 -11.07 -4.09 5.36
N PHE A 311 -10.00 -4.82 5.60
CA PHE A 311 -9.21 -5.51 4.60
C PHE A 311 -9.28 -7.02 4.84
N CYS A 312 -9.33 -7.79 3.75
CA CYS A 312 -9.34 -9.26 3.80
C CYS A 312 -7.96 -9.78 3.40
N PHE A 313 -7.26 -10.39 4.36
CA PHE A 313 -5.97 -11.01 4.15
C PHE A 313 -6.16 -12.49 3.86
N SER A 314 -5.39 -13.01 2.89
CA SER A 314 -5.44 -14.42 2.54
C SER A 314 -4.04 -15.00 2.46
N LEU A 315 -3.90 -16.23 2.96
CA LEU A 315 -2.67 -17.01 2.93
C LEU A 315 -2.97 -18.40 2.35
N ALA A 316 -1.99 -19.02 1.68
CA ALA A 316 -2.12 -20.42 1.26
C ALA A 316 -0.82 -21.19 1.47
N SER A 317 -0.93 -22.46 1.84
CA SER A 317 0.20 -23.39 1.95
C SER A 317 -0.22 -24.82 1.68
N CYS A 318 0.73 -25.67 1.30
CA CYS A 318 0.57 -27.12 1.33
C CYS A 318 0.83 -27.70 2.75
N ASP A 319 1.29 -26.87 3.68
CA ASP A 319 1.64 -27.26 5.04
C ASP A 319 0.78 -26.47 6.05
N GLN A 320 -0.04 -27.18 6.83
CA GLN A 320 -0.94 -26.59 7.81
C GLN A 320 -0.18 -25.86 8.93
N PHE A 321 0.96 -26.40 9.36
CA PHE A 321 1.76 -25.81 10.43
C PHE A 321 2.34 -24.47 9.97
N LEU A 322 2.95 -24.44 8.78
CA LEU A 322 3.48 -23.19 8.21
C LEU A 322 2.38 -22.15 7.99
N LEU A 323 1.21 -22.56 7.51
CA LEU A 323 0.06 -21.67 7.34
C LEU A 323 -0.38 -21.04 8.66
N ASN A 324 -0.57 -21.85 9.71
CA ASN A 324 -1.03 -21.38 11.02
C ASN A 324 0.01 -20.46 11.68
N SER A 325 1.30 -20.80 11.57
CA SER A 325 2.37 -19.94 12.06
C SER A 325 2.44 -18.61 11.31
N ALA A 326 2.32 -18.63 9.98
CA ALA A 326 2.31 -17.41 9.17
C ALA A 326 1.09 -16.53 9.46
N LYS A 327 -0.09 -17.13 9.67
CA LYS A 327 -1.30 -16.42 10.09
C LYS A 327 -1.08 -15.69 11.42
N THR A 328 -0.59 -16.40 12.43
CA THR A 328 -0.32 -15.84 13.76
C THR A 328 0.67 -14.67 13.67
N LEU A 329 1.78 -14.86 12.94
CA LEU A 329 2.77 -13.79 12.73
C LEU A 329 2.19 -12.59 12.00
N LEU A 330 1.31 -12.82 11.02
CA LEU A 330 0.65 -11.75 10.29
C LEU A 330 -0.29 -10.94 11.19
N GLU A 331 -1.10 -11.61 12.02
CA GLU A 331 -1.98 -10.94 12.97
C GLU A 331 -1.22 -10.07 13.96
N GLU A 332 -0.15 -10.61 14.54
CA GLU A 332 0.70 -9.84 15.45
C GLU A 332 1.37 -8.66 14.73
N ALA A 333 1.85 -8.86 13.50
CA ALA A 333 2.49 -7.80 12.72
C ALA A 333 1.52 -6.65 12.38
N LEU A 334 0.29 -6.97 11.98
CA LEU A 334 -0.75 -5.97 11.67
C LEU A 334 -1.09 -5.10 12.89
N ARG A 335 -1.12 -5.72 14.08
CA ARG A 335 -1.48 -5.07 15.33
C ARG A 335 -0.36 -4.23 15.94
N ASN A 336 0.88 -4.72 15.89
CA ASN A 336 2.00 -4.11 16.61
C ASN A 336 2.92 -3.26 15.74
N LEU A 337 3.07 -3.60 14.46
CA LEU A 337 3.96 -2.88 13.53
C LEU A 337 3.18 -2.00 12.56
N GLY A 338 2.08 -2.53 12.02
CA GLY A 338 1.30 -1.89 10.96
C GLY A 338 1.93 -2.02 9.58
N VAL A 339 1.15 -1.67 8.55
CA VAL A 339 1.52 -1.82 7.13
C VAL A 339 1.45 -0.49 6.39
N GLY A 340 2.32 -0.32 5.38
CA GLY A 340 2.37 0.90 4.57
C GLY A 340 3.40 1.90 5.08
N ALA A 341 3.17 3.18 4.79
CA ALA A 341 4.07 4.26 5.18
C ALA A 341 3.62 4.92 6.49
N LYS A 342 4.57 5.56 7.18
CA LYS A 342 4.34 6.32 8.42
C LYS A 342 3.81 5.48 9.60
N THR A 343 4.18 4.20 9.65
CA THR A 343 3.80 3.30 10.76
C THR A 343 4.30 3.77 12.12
N SER A 344 5.46 4.44 12.19
CA SER A 344 5.98 5.06 13.41
C SER A 344 5.10 6.19 13.98
N LEU A 345 4.21 6.75 13.16
CA LEU A 345 3.23 7.76 13.57
C LEU A 345 1.84 7.15 13.84
N GLY A 346 1.74 5.81 13.84
CA GLY A 346 0.49 5.08 14.07
C GLY A 346 -0.33 4.78 12.80
N TYR A 347 0.16 5.11 11.60
CA TYR A 347 -0.54 4.76 10.36
C TYR A 347 -0.50 3.25 10.11
N GLY A 348 -1.58 2.73 9.52
CA GLY A 348 -1.60 1.38 8.98
C GLY A 348 -1.62 0.26 10.01
N ILE A 349 -1.94 0.57 11.26
CA ILE A 349 -2.32 -0.44 12.26
C ILE A 349 -3.70 -1.00 11.88
N LEU A 350 -3.81 -2.33 11.84
CA LEU A 350 -5.08 -3.02 11.65
C LEU A 350 -5.30 -4.01 12.79
N ASP A 351 -6.48 -3.99 13.38
CA ASP A 351 -6.86 -4.88 14.47
C ASP A 351 -8.24 -5.51 14.20
N ASP A 352 -8.64 -6.44 15.06
CA ASP A 352 -9.99 -6.97 15.07
C ASP A 352 -11.01 -5.86 15.32
N MET A 353 -12.18 -5.97 14.69
CA MET A 353 -13.24 -4.96 14.83
C MET A 353 -13.61 -4.78 16.31
N PHE A 354 -13.50 -3.54 16.81
CA PHE A 354 -14.12 -3.13 18.07
C PHE A 354 -15.64 -3.26 18.00
#